data_AF-A0A924A547-F1
#
_entry.id   AF-A0A924A547-F1
#
_cell.length_a   1.000
_cell.length_b   1.000
_cell.length_c   1.000
_cell.angle_alpha   90.00
_cell.angle_beta   90.00
_cell.angle_gamma   90.00
#
_symmetry.space_group_name_H-M   'P 1'
#
loop_
_entity.id
_entity.type
_entity.pdbx_description
1 polymer ?
#
loop_
_entity_poly.entity_id
_entity_poly.type
_entity_poly.pdbx_seq_one_letter_code
_entity_poly.pdbx_strand_id
1 'polypeptide(L)'
;ELFDLVFADAWPGKYSELDEILSLIKVGGFYIIDDMSAQPNWPVGHQGNVDRLTKYLERRTDFNLTKMNWSTGIIIAAKKE
;
A
#
# COMPACT_ATOMS: atom_id res chain seq x y z
N GLU A 1 12.59 -16.14 -1.93
CA GLU A 1 13.31 -15.22 -1.01
C GLU A 1 12.35 -14.11 -0.61
N LEU A 2 12.47 -13.54 0.60
CA LEU A 2 11.60 -12.47 1.08
C LEU A 2 12.30 -11.11 0.96
N PHE A 3 11.52 -10.03 0.84
CA PHE A 3 12.01 -8.65 0.67
C PHE A 3 11.97 -7.86 1.99
N ASP A 4 12.98 -7.03 2.21
CA ASP A 4 13.01 -6.07 3.33
C ASP A 4 12.17 -4.81 3.03
N LEU A 5 11.99 -4.48 1.75
CA LEU A 5 11.21 -3.34 1.30
C LEU A 5 10.57 -3.62 -0.06
N VAL A 6 9.30 -3.24 -0.18
CA VAL A 6 8.57 -3.13 -1.44
C VAL A 6 8.04 -1.71 -1.58
N PHE A 7 8.33 -1.06 -2.71
CA PHE A 7 7.79 0.25 -3.07
C PHE A 7 6.79 0.09 -4.22
N ALA A 8 5.51 0.31 -3.94
CA ALA A 8 4.40 0.14 -4.85
C ALA A 8 3.98 1.49 -5.47
N ASP A 9 4.59 1.78 -6.63
CA ASP A 9 4.25 2.88 -7.53
C ASP A 9 3.85 2.33 -8.92
N ALA A 10 2.91 1.39 -8.88
CA ALA A 10 2.35 0.76 -10.07
C ALA A 10 0.98 0.14 -9.73
N TRP A 11 0.32 -0.41 -10.74
CA TRP A 11 -0.90 -1.19 -10.52
C TRP A 11 -0.61 -2.58 -9.90
N PRO A 12 0.34 -3.38 -10.45
CA PRO A 12 0.72 -4.66 -9.86
C PRO A 12 1.40 -4.47 -8.51
N GLY A 13 1.05 -5.32 -7.54
CA GLY A 13 1.53 -5.21 -6.17
C GLY A 13 0.88 -4.09 -5.36
N LYS A 14 -0.03 -3.29 -5.94
CA LYS A 14 -0.84 -2.27 -5.25
C LYS A 14 -2.32 -2.64 -5.27
N TYR A 15 -2.88 -2.76 -6.47
CA TYR A 15 -4.30 -3.06 -6.69
C TYR A 15 -4.55 -4.46 -7.22
N SER A 16 -3.52 -5.10 -7.78
CA SER A 16 -3.49 -6.52 -8.17
C SER A 16 -2.33 -7.21 -7.45
N GLU A 17 -2.41 -8.54 -7.30
CA GLU A 17 -1.38 -9.36 -6.61
C GLU A 17 -1.01 -8.88 -5.19
N LEU A 18 -1.91 -8.16 -4.51
CA LEU A 18 -1.64 -7.53 -3.23
C LEU A 18 -1.26 -8.55 -2.15
N ASP A 19 -2.05 -9.62 -2.00
CA ASP A 19 -1.80 -10.66 -1.00
C ASP A 19 -0.45 -11.37 -1.23
N GLU A 20 -0.10 -11.60 -2.50
CA GLU A 20 1.17 -12.21 -2.87
C GLU A 20 2.33 -11.30 -2.46
N ILE A 21 2.28 -10.02 -2.81
CA ILE A 21 3.33 -9.06 -2.43
C ILE A 21 3.45 -8.92 -0.91
N LEU A 22 2.36 -8.84 -0.17
CA LEU A 22 2.40 -8.76 1.30
C LEU A 22 2.99 -10.04 1.93
N SER A 23 2.76 -11.20 1.30
CA SER A 23 3.35 -12.47 1.74
C SER A 23 4.86 -12.54 1.54
N LEU A 24 5.37 -11.83 0.52
CA LEU A 24 6.80 -11.79 0.17
C LEU A 24 7.62 -10.84 1.04
N ILE A 25 6.98 -10.04 1.92
CA ILE A 25 7.68 -9.11 2.81
C ILE A 25 8.10 -9.83 4.09
N LYS A 26 9.34 -9.59 4.54
CA LYS A 26 9.86 -10.09 5.82
C LYS A 26 9.14 -9.44 7.01
N VAL A 27 9.06 -10.14 8.13
CA VAL A 27 8.75 -9.50 9.42
C VAL A 27 9.76 -8.39 9.69
N GLY A 28 9.28 -7.19 10.05
CA GLY A 28 10.09 -5.97 10.17
C GLY A 28 10.33 -5.23 8.84
N GLY A 29 9.95 -5.82 7.70
CA GLY A 29 10.05 -5.19 6.38
C GLY A 29 8.91 -4.19 6.10
N PHE A 30 9.07 -3.44 5.02
CA PHE A 30 8.19 -2.33 4.66
C PHE A 30 7.46 -2.55 3.34
N TYR A 31 6.18 -2.20 3.32
CA TYR A 31 5.38 -1.97 2.14
C TYR A 31 5.05 -0.48 2.06
N ILE A 32 5.59 0.21 1.07
CA ILE A 32 5.39 1.65 0.86
C ILE A 32 4.55 1.83 -0.39
N ILE A 33 3.52 2.67 -0.31
CA ILE A 33 2.56 2.87 -1.39
C ILE A 33 2.51 4.35 -1.74
N ASP A 34 2.77 4.65 -3.01
CA ASP A 34 2.70 6.02 -3.55
C ASP A 34 1.28 6.37 -4.04
N ASP A 35 1.01 7.63 -4.37
CA ASP A 35 -0.26 8.09 -4.96
C ASP A 35 -1.52 7.66 -4.20
N MET A 36 -1.58 8.02 -2.91
CA MET A 36 -2.69 7.67 -2.00
C MET A 36 -3.61 8.84 -1.64
N SER A 37 -3.36 10.05 -2.15
CA SER A 37 -4.24 11.22 -2.05
C SER A 37 -4.77 11.61 -3.42
N ALA A 38 -6.06 11.99 -3.48
CA ALA A 38 -6.76 12.37 -4.70
C ALA A 38 -5.99 13.44 -5.49
N GLN A 39 -5.70 13.15 -6.76
CA GLN A 39 -5.09 14.11 -7.68
C GLN A 39 -6.08 14.55 -8.77
N PRO A 40 -6.01 15.81 -9.24
CA PRO A 40 -6.94 16.34 -10.26
C PRO A 40 -6.91 15.61 -11.60
N ASN A 41 -5.81 14.92 -11.91
CA ASN A 41 -5.59 14.20 -13.17
C ASN A 41 -6.06 12.74 -13.15
N TRP A 42 -6.59 12.25 -12.03
CA TRP A 42 -7.03 10.86 -11.93
C TRP A 42 -8.24 10.54 -12.81
N PRO A 43 -8.27 9.35 -13.45
CA PRO A 43 -9.44 8.92 -14.21
C PRO A 43 -10.61 8.61 -13.27
N VAL A 44 -11.82 8.67 -13.81
CA VAL A 44 -13.05 8.33 -13.09
C VAL A 44 -12.94 6.92 -12.50
N GLY A 45 -13.23 6.78 -11.21
CA GLY A 45 -13.18 5.51 -10.48
C GLY A 45 -11.84 5.20 -9.79
N HIS A 46 -10.76 5.96 -10.04
CA HIS A 46 -9.46 5.70 -9.40
C HIS A 46 -9.53 5.78 -7.87
N GLN A 47 -10.26 6.77 -7.33
CA GLN A 47 -10.46 6.93 -5.88
C GLN A 47 -11.04 5.66 -5.24
N GLY A 48 -11.93 4.94 -5.94
CA GLY A 48 -12.51 3.70 -5.43
C GLY A 48 -11.47 2.58 -5.20
N ASN A 49 -10.41 2.54 -6.02
CA ASN A 49 -9.31 1.60 -5.82
C ASN A 49 -8.47 1.97 -4.58
N VAL A 50 -8.17 3.27 -4.41
CA VAL A 50 -7.46 3.81 -3.23
C VAL A 50 -8.24 3.51 -1.95
N ASP A 51 -9.55 3.77 -1.95
CA ASP A 51 -10.42 3.54 -0.79
C ASP A 51 -10.48 2.05 -0.44
N ARG A 52 -10.59 1.18 -1.45
CA ARG A 52 -10.63 -0.28 -1.25
C ARG A 52 -9.31 -0.79 -0.68
N LEU A 53 -8.18 -0.35 -1.24
CA LEU A 53 -6.83 -0.70 -0.76
C LEU A 53 -6.63 -0.23 0.68
N THR A 54 -6.95 1.03 0.97
CA THR A 54 -6.81 1.60 2.31
C THR A 54 -7.62 0.82 3.34
N LYS A 55 -8.92 0.56 3.06
CA LYS A 55 -9.78 -0.23 3.95
C LYS A 55 -9.33 -1.68 4.10
N TYR A 56 -8.71 -2.25 3.07
CA TYR A 56 -8.14 -3.60 3.16
C TYR A 56 -6.97 -3.60 4.14
N LEU A 57 -6.02 -2.67 3.97
CA LEU A 57 -4.83 -2.57 4.81
C LEU A 57 -5.16 -2.19 6.26
N GLU A 58 -6.14 -1.32 6.48
CA GLU A 58 -6.61 -0.94 7.83
C GLU A 58 -7.20 -2.12 8.63
N ARG A 59 -7.65 -3.18 7.96
CA ARG A 59 -8.17 -4.40 8.59
C ARG A 59 -7.10 -5.44 8.88
N ARG A 60 -5.90 -5.27 8.35
CA ARG A 60 -4.80 -6.21 8.57
C ARG A 60 -4.19 -5.99 9.95
N THR A 61 -4.09 -7.07 10.73
CA THR A 61 -3.53 -7.02 12.09
C THR A 61 -2.03 -7.26 12.11
N ASP A 62 -1.48 -7.84 11.05
CA ASP A 62 -0.08 -8.19 10.85
C ASP A 62 0.78 -7.04 10.31
N PHE A 63 0.19 -5.88 10.01
CA PHE A 63 0.92 -4.66 9.64
C PHE A 63 0.61 -3.51 10.61
N ASN A 64 1.59 -2.64 10.83
CA ASN A 64 1.39 -1.31 11.40
C ASN A 64 1.28 -0.32 10.25
N LEU A 65 0.16 0.39 10.17
CA LEU A 65 -0.11 1.36 9.11
C LEU A 65 0.12 2.80 9.57
N THR A 66 0.86 3.55 8.76
CA THR A 66 1.02 5.00 8.88
C THR A 66 0.60 5.64 7.57
N LYS A 67 -0.39 6.53 7.63
CA LYS A 67 -0.86 7.32 6.48
C LYS A 67 -0.33 8.74 6.61
N MET A 68 0.34 9.24 5.57
CA MET A 68 1.01 10.54 5.59
C MET A 68 0.48 11.43 4.48
N ASN A 69 0.11 12.65 4.84
CA ASN A 69 -0.17 13.71 3.87
C ASN A 69 1.14 14.35 3.41
N TRP A 70 1.96 13.57 2.72
CA TRP A 70 3.24 13.98 2.15
C TRP A 70 3.22 13.70 0.65
N SER A 71 3.64 14.67 -0.17
CA SER A 71 3.59 14.61 -1.64
C SER A 71 2.17 14.29 -2.17
N THR A 72 2.01 13.28 -3.03
CA THR A 72 0.73 12.78 -3.55
C THR A 72 0.02 11.82 -2.58
N GLY A 73 0.48 11.76 -1.32
CA GLY A 73 -0.04 10.89 -0.28
C GLY A 73 0.68 9.55 -0.25
N ILE A 74 1.27 9.21 0.90
CA ILE A 74 2.00 7.96 1.10
C ILE A 74 1.35 7.14 2.20
N ILE A 75 1.27 5.82 2.00
CA ILE A 75 1.02 4.86 3.07
C ILE A 75 2.28 4.02 3.29
N ILE A 76 2.69 3.90 4.54
CA ILE A 76 3.74 2.97 4.97
C ILE A 76 3.08 1.89 5.82
N ALA A 77 3.25 0.63 5.45
CA ALA A 77 2.85 -0.53 6.23
C ALA A 77 4.10 -1.32 6.62
N ALA A 78 4.40 -1.40 7.93
CA ALA A 78 5.51 -2.19 8.46
C ALA A 78 4.99 -3.53 8.98
N LYS A 79 5.56 -4.64 8.51
CA LYS A 79 5.12 -6.00 8.87
C LYS A 79 5.54 -6.38 10.29
N LYS A 80 4.61 -6.89 11.09
CA LYS A 80 4.81 -7.30 12.49
C LYS A 80 5.00 -8.80 12.66
N GLU A 81 4.33 -9.60 11.84
CA GLU A 81 4.25 -11.07 11.93
C GLU A 81 4.06 -11.72 10.55
#